data_AF-A0A1M3ET63-F1
#
_entry.id   AF-A0A1M3ET63-F1
#
_cell.length_a   1.000
_cell.length_b   1.000
_cell.length_c   1.000
_cell.angle_alpha   90.00
_cell.angle_beta   90.00
_cell.angle_gamma   90.00
#
_symmetry.space_group_name_H-M   'P 1'
#
loop_
_entity.id
_entity.type
_entity.pdbx_description
1 polymer ?
#
loop_
_entity_poly.entity_id
_entity_poly.type
_entity_poly.pdbx_seq_one_letter_code
_entity_poly.pdbx_strand_id
1 'polypeptide(L)'
;MLDDGFVSAHRRETLLAVAARLPRGYRGGHRERLQAVVAQFDAVSSSLRAADLNPSGWLDTARLAEVLTSACDPATAARREGLPAWPMPPADGVKERWASMVVGTGFHATYWVSEWPRSATHPGFLQPLLLGDTGTRVLSVIAEPLPTARALREIRKAKVEHAADAAQRRRIGQMEDEATRAEVADLQRREADLVAGNGDLRFTGLVSVCAGTEAQLEDRCVALETAAAQAMCEVRRLVGQQGVAFLAGALPLARGVL
;
A
#
# COMPACT_ATOMS: atom_id res chain seq x y z
N MET A 1 -31.80 27.17 -9.21
CA MET A 1 -31.29 26.05 -8.38
C MET A 1 -30.21 25.40 -9.22
N LEU A 2 -29.04 26.02 -9.27
CA LEU A 2 -27.86 25.47 -9.94
C LEU A 2 -27.23 24.57 -8.88
N ASP A 3 -27.07 23.29 -9.20
CA ASP A 3 -26.41 22.32 -8.34
C ASP A 3 -25.06 22.88 -7.90
N ASP A 4 -24.85 22.96 -6.58
CA ASP A 4 -23.55 23.11 -5.92
C ASP A 4 -22.69 21.84 -6.11
N GLY A 5 -22.65 21.32 -7.33
CA GLY A 5 -21.68 20.34 -7.79
C GLY A 5 -20.32 20.99 -7.88
N PHE A 6 -19.77 21.38 -6.73
CA PHE A 6 -18.40 21.83 -6.62
C PHE A 6 -17.52 20.72 -7.21
N VAL A 7 -16.84 21.08 -8.30
CA VAL A 7 -15.69 20.39 -8.83
C VAL A 7 -14.76 20.12 -7.65
N SER A 8 -14.77 18.90 -7.11
CA SER A 8 -13.75 18.54 -6.13
C SER A 8 -12.45 18.50 -6.91
N ALA A 9 -11.53 19.41 -6.59
CA ALA A 9 -10.22 19.41 -7.21
C ALA A 9 -9.55 18.06 -6.85
N HIS A 10 -9.42 17.17 -7.83
CA HIS A 10 -8.80 15.86 -7.62
C HIS A 10 -7.28 16.05 -7.59
N ARG A 11 -6.76 16.40 -6.41
CA ARG A 11 -5.33 16.49 -6.19
C ARG A 11 -4.77 15.08 -6.00
N ARG A 12 -4.09 14.56 -7.02
CA ARG A 12 -3.40 13.28 -6.94
C ARG A 12 -1.96 13.53 -6.53
N GLU A 13 -1.61 13.05 -5.35
CA GLU A 13 -0.23 13.01 -4.88
C GLU A 13 0.27 11.57 -4.90
N THR A 14 1.50 11.38 -5.35
CA THR A 14 2.19 10.10 -5.26
C THR A 14 3.38 10.29 -4.33
N LEU A 15 3.40 9.50 -3.27
CA LEU A 15 4.43 9.57 -2.25
C LEU A 15 5.15 8.24 -2.18
N LEU A 16 6.48 8.29 -2.04
CA LEU A 16 7.29 7.14 -1.69
C LEU A 16 7.78 7.33 -0.25
N ALA A 17 7.26 6.51 0.65
CA ALA A 17 7.73 6.46 2.04
C ALA A 17 8.78 5.36 2.18
N VAL A 18 9.93 5.70 2.77
CA VAL A 18 11.04 4.77 2.98
C VAL A 18 11.36 4.71 4.48
N ALA A 19 11.30 3.52 5.06
CA ALA A 19 11.75 3.28 6.42
C ALA A 19 13.10 2.56 6.40
N ALA A 20 14.11 3.17 7.02
CA ALA A 20 15.40 2.56 7.24
C ALA A 20 15.55 2.13 8.70
N ARG A 21 16.10 0.94 8.93
CA ARG A 21 16.52 0.53 10.27
C ARG A 21 17.94 0.99 10.52
N LEU A 22 18.16 1.62 11.66
CA LEU A 22 19.51 1.98 12.09
C LEU A 22 20.40 0.73 12.13
N PRO A 23 21.63 0.78 11.59
CA PRO A 23 22.56 -0.34 11.65
C PRO A 23 22.76 -0.79 13.11
N ARG A 24 22.69 -2.11 13.33
CA ARG A 24 23.03 -2.74 14.61
C ARG A 24 24.54 -3.01 14.63
N GLY A 25 25.19 -2.80 15.77
CA GLY A 25 26.64 -3.06 15.92
C GLY A 25 27.55 -1.98 15.33
N TYR A 26 27.01 -0.82 14.92
CA TYR A 26 27.81 0.32 14.53
C TYR A 26 28.58 0.84 15.75
N ARG A 27 29.92 0.81 15.69
CA ARG A 27 30.81 1.24 16.80
C ARG A 27 30.90 2.76 16.97
N GLY A 28 30.32 3.50 16.03
CA GLY A 28 30.29 4.95 15.99
C GLY A 28 29.20 5.61 16.82
N GLY A 29 29.34 6.91 17.06
CA GLY A 29 28.36 7.73 17.76
C GLY A 29 27.03 7.87 17.01
N HIS A 30 26.00 8.40 17.68
CA HIS A 30 24.65 8.61 17.12
C HIS A 30 24.67 9.35 15.77
N ARG A 31 25.55 10.34 15.63
CA ARG A 31 25.71 11.15 14.41
C ARG A 31 26.16 10.33 13.20
N GLU A 32 27.11 9.43 13.37
CA GLU A 32 27.62 8.59 12.28
C GLU A 32 26.57 7.56 11.83
N ARG A 33 25.79 7.03 12.78
CA ARG A 33 24.63 6.17 12.48
C ARG A 33 23.57 6.90 11.66
N LEU A 34 23.31 8.18 11.98
CA LEU A 34 22.40 9.01 11.19
C LEU A 34 22.95 9.30 9.79
N GLN A 35 24.25 9.59 9.65
CA GLN A 35 24.87 9.80 8.34
C GLN A 35 24.73 8.57 7.43
N ALA A 36 24.87 7.36 7.98
CA ALA A 36 24.63 6.14 7.23
C ALA A 36 23.18 6.03 6.71
N VAL A 37 22.19 6.48 7.49
CA VAL A 37 20.78 6.51 7.06
C VAL A 37 20.55 7.58 5.98
N VAL A 38 21.14 8.77 6.14
CA VAL A 38 21.05 9.83 5.12
C VAL A 38 21.63 9.35 3.78
N ALA A 39 22.80 8.70 3.80
CA ALA A 39 23.40 8.15 2.60
C ALA A 39 22.51 7.08 1.91
N GLN A 40 21.76 6.30 2.69
CA GLN A 40 20.79 5.34 2.13
C GLN A 40 19.63 6.06 1.43
N PHE A 41 19.14 7.16 2.00
CA PHE A 41 18.09 7.98 1.38
C PHE A 41 18.57 8.65 0.09
N ASP A 42 19.79 9.19 0.07
CA ASP A 42 20.39 9.75 -1.15
C ASP A 42 20.57 8.69 -2.24
N ALA A 43 20.95 7.46 -1.86
CA ALA A 43 21.03 6.33 -2.77
C ALA A 43 19.66 5.99 -3.36
N VAL A 44 18.59 5.96 -2.55
CA VAL A 44 17.22 5.75 -3.05
C VAL A 44 16.82 6.83 -4.05
N SER A 45 17.03 8.11 -3.71
CA SER A 45 16.72 9.22 -4.64
C SER A 45 17.49 9.11 -5.95
N SER A 46 18.74 8.65 -5.91
CA SER A 46 19.57 8.45 -7.11
C SER A 46 19.08 7.28 -7.95
N SER A 47 18.68 6.16 -7.32
CA SER A 47 18.08 5.02 -8.02
C SER A 47 16.74 5.38 -8.69
N LEU A 48 15.92 6.22 -8.05
CA LEU A 48 14.68 6.72 -8.66
C LEU A 48 14.98 7.53 -9.93
N ARG A 49 15.95 8.44 -9.87
CA ARG A 49 16.36 9.22 -11.06
C ARG A 49 16.96 8.36 -12.16
N ALA A 50 17.74 7.34 -11.81
CA ALA A 50 18.27 6.37 -12.77
C ALA A 50 17.17 5.53 -13.44
N ALA A 51 16.00 5.43 -12.82
CA ALA A 51 14.80 4.81 -13.37
C ALA A 51 13.88 5.82 -14.08
N ASP A 52 14.41 6.99 -14.48
CA ASP A 52 13.68 8.08 -15.14
C ASP A 52 12.49 8.64 -14.34
N LEU A 53 12.52 8.49 -13.01
CA LEU A 53 11.56 9.13 -12.10
C LEU A 53 12.09 10.48 -11.62
N ASN A 54 11.21 11.48 -11.57
CA ASN A 54 11.53 12.84 -11.17
C ASN A 54 10.90 13.19 -9.80
N PRO A 55 11.47 12.73 -8.67
CA PRO A 55 10.95 13.09 -7.35
C PRO A 55 11.18 14.57 -7.07
N SER A 56 10.17 15.24 -6.49
CA SER A 56 10.22 16.67 -6.12
C SER A 56 11.14 16.96 -4.92
N GLY A 57 11.63 15.92 -4.25
CA GLY A 57 12.50 16.01 -3.07
C GLY A 57 11.89 15.33 -1.85
N TRP A 58 12.61 15.41 -0.73
CA TRP A 58 12.13 14.93 0.56
C TRP A 58 11.15 15.92 1.17
N LEU A 59 10.09 15.41 1.82
CA LEU A 59 9.15 16.26 2.52
C LEU A 59 9.80 16.83 3.79
N ASP A 60 9.65 18.13 4.00
CA ASP A 60 9.96 18.76 5.28
C ASP A 60 8.84 18.49 6.31
N THR A 61 9.05 18.95 7.55
CA THR A 61 8.11 18.75 8.64
C THR A 61 6.73 19.37 8.36
N ALA A 62 6.70 20.56 7.76
CA ALA A 62 5.45 21.27 7.48
C ALA A 62 4.64 20.54 6.41
N ARG A 63 5.31 20.09 5.34
CA ARG A 63 4.66 19.36 4.25
C ARG A 63 4.23 17.97 4.68
N LEU A 64 5.01 17.29 5.52
CA LEU A 64 4.60 16.03 6.13
C LEU A 64 3.37 16.23 7.02
N ALA A 65 3.31 17.29 7.83
CA ALA A 65 2.15 17.57 8.67
C ALA A 65 0.88 17.83 7.86
N GLU A 66 1.01 18.52 6.71
CA GLU A 66 -0.08 18.76 5.77
C GLU A 66 -0.58 17.45 5.13
N VAL A 67 0.33 16.57 4.72
CA VAL A 67 -0.02 15.25 4.15
C VAL A 67 -0.73 14.37 5.18
N LEU A 68 -0.21 14.29 6.41
CA LEU A 68 -0.82 13.52 7.49
C LEU A 68 -2.22 14.05 7.83
N THR A 69 -2.35 15.38 7.90
CA THR A 69 -3.65 16.03 8.08
C THR A 69 -4.61 15.66 6.96
N SER A 70 -4.17 15.77 5.69
CA SER A 70 -5.02 15.49 4.54
C SER A 70 -5.45 14.03 4.47
N ALA A 71 -4.63 13.10 4.96
CA ALA A 71 -5.00 11.69 5.05
C ALA A 71 -6.02 11.44 6.18
N CYS A 72 -5.89 12.12 7.32
CA CYS A 72 -6.78 11.98 8.47
C CYS A 72 -8.14 12.68 8.30
N ASP A 73 -8.14 13.93 7.82
CA ASP A 73 -9.34 14.74 7.61
C ASP A 73 -9.22 15.55 6.30
N PRO A 74 -9.57 14.94 5.15
CA PRO A 74 -9.51 15.61 3.85
C PRO A 74 -10.40 16.86 3.76
N ALA A 75 -11.52 16.90 4.49
CA ALA A 75 -12.43 18.04 4.45
C ALA A 75 -11.84 19.25 5.16
N THR A 76 -11.20 19.02 6.32
CA THR A 76 -10.47 20.06 7.04
C THR A 76 -9.24 20.53 6.25
N ALA A 77 -8.50 19.62 5.61
CA ALA A 77 -7.38 19.97 4.75
C ALA A 77 -7.81 20.86 3.57
N ALA A 78 -8.89 20.51 2.88
CA ALA A 78 -9.42 21.28 1.75
C ALA A 78 -9.82 22.71 2.14
N ARG A 79 -10.46 22.90 3.32
CA ARG A 79 -10.81 24.25 3.81
C ARG A 79 -9.60 25.12 4.15
N ARG A 80 -8.42 24.52 4.29
CA ARG A 80 -7.17 25.20 4.63
C ARG A 80 -6.23 25.36 3.44
N GLU A 81 -6.65 24.97 2.24
CA GLU A 81 -5.84 25.13 1.05
C GLU A 81 -5.42 26.61 0.87
N GLY A 82 -4.12 26.84 0.63
CA GLY A 82 -3.54 28.18 0.52
C GLY A 82 -3.24 28.89 1.84
N LEU A 83 -3.59 28.32 3.00
CA LEU A 83 -3.18 28.84 4.31
C LEU A 83 -1.80 28.29 4.72
N PRO A 84 -1.10 28.95 5.66
CA PRO A 84 0.13 28.41 6.22
C PRO A 84 -0.07 26.99 6.79
N ALA A 85 0.87 26.12 6.45
CA ALA A 85 0.91 24.74 6.93
C ALA A 85 0.98 24.70 8.46
N TRP A 86 0.37 23.68 9.05
CA TRP A 86 0.51 23.49 10.48
C TRP A 86 1.94 23.04 10.83
N PRO A 87 2.47 23.50 11.98
CA PRO A 87 3.76 23.00 12.47
C PRO A 87 3.68 21.51 12.88
N MET A 88 2.47 21.00 13.15
CA MET A 88 2.20 19.61 13.51
C MET A 88 0.75 19.25 13.15
N PRO A 89 0.43 17.99 12.80
CA PRO A 89 -0.97 17.57 12.61
C PRO A 89 -1.82 17.86 13.86
N PRO A 90 -3.10 18.21 13.70
CA PRO A 90 -4.00 18.45 14.82
C PRO A 90 -4.16 17.15 15.62
N ALA A 91 -4.32 17.31 16.94
CA ALA A 91 -4.64 16.19 17.82
C ALA A 91 -6.12 15.84 17.65
N ASP A 92 -6.44 15.13 16.57
CA ASP A 92 -7.80 14.70 16.27
C ASP A 92 -8.21 13.50 17.13
N GLY A 93 -9.45 13.52 17.58
CA GLY A 93 -10.05 12.37 18.25
C GLY A 93 -10.16 11.19 17.29
N VAL A 94 -9.81 9.99 17.76
CA VAL A 94 -9.95 8.73 17.02
C VAL A 94 -11.00 7.86 17.69
N LYS A 95 -11.95 7.36 16.90
CA LYS A 95 -12.94 6.38 17.34
C LYS A 95 -13.01 5.22 16.36
N GLU A 96 -12.48 4.08 16.77
CA GLU A 96 -12.58 2.84 15.99
C GLU A 96 -13.94 2.16 16.21
N ARG A 97 -14.49 1.62 15.12
CA ARG A 97 -15.68 0.76 15.07
C ARG A 97 -15.28 -0.55 14.39
N TRP A 98 -16.17 -1.53 14.42
CA TRP A 98 -15.86 -2.85 13.86
C TRP A 98 -15.47 -2.79 12.38
N ALA A 99 -16.21 -2.06 11.54
CA ALA A 99 -15.93 -1.99 10.11
C ALA A 99 -15.34 -0.64 9.67
N SER A 100 -15.36 0.38 10.50
CA SER A 100 -14.92 1.74 10.15
C SER A 100 -14.17 2.39 11.29
N MET A 101 -13.56 3.54 11.04
CA MET A 101 -13.05 4.40 12.10
C MET A 101 -13.37 5.86 11.79
N VAL A 102 -13.41 6.69 12.82
CA VAL A 102 -13.54 8.14 12.68
C VAL A 102 -12.26 8.79 13.16
N VAL A 103 -11.71 9.69 12.35
CA VAL A 103 -10.55 10.53 12.69
C VAL A 103 -10.94 11.98 12.43
N GLY A 104 -10.98 12.79 13.48
CA GLY A 104 -11.47 14.16 13.37
C GLY A 104 -12.92 14.18 12.89
N THR A 105 -13.17 14.76 11.71
CA THR A 105 -14.50 14.72 11.07
C THR A 105 -14.64 13.66 9.97
N GLY A 106 -13.55 12.98 9.61
CA GLY A 106 -13.53 11.98 8.54
C GLY A 106 -13.93 10.59 9.01
N PHE A 107 -14.83 9.94 8.26
CA PHE A 107 -15.21 8.54 8.41
C PHE A 107 -14.38 7.70 7.43
N HIS A 108 -13.67 6.69 7.93
CA HIS A 108 -12.72 5.90 7.15
C HIS A 108 -13.07 4.42 7.14
N ALA A 109 -12.76 3.76 6.03
CA ALA A 109 -12.74 2.31 5.90
C ALA A 109 -11.49 1.87 5.13
N THR A 110 -10.77 0.89 5.66
CA THR A 110 -9.57 0.33 5.04
C THR A 110 -9.78 -1.11 4.63
N TYR A 111 -9.33 -1.41 3.42
CA TYR A 111 -9.40 -2.71 2.75
C TYR A 111 -7.99 -3.22 2.47
N TRP A 112 -7.84 -4.54 2.51
CA TRP A 112 -6.68 -5.27 2.01
C TRP A 112 -6.98 -5.82 0.62
N VAL A 113 -6.06 -5.65 -0.32
CA VAL A 113 -6.10 -6.34 -1.62
C VAL A 113 -5.65 -7.79 -1.38
N SER A 114 -6.62 -8.68 -1.20
CA SER A 114 -6.36 -10.09 -0.94
C SER A 114 -5.85 -10.84 -2.16
N GLU A 115 -6.27 -10.40 -3.35
CA GLU A 115 -5.84 -11.01 -4.59
C GLU A 115 -5.63 -9.94 -5.68
N TRP A 116 -4.48 -10.04 -6.35
CA TRP A 116 -4.13 -9.26 -7.54
C TRP A 116 -4.54 -10.03 -8.81
N PRO A 117 -4.59 -9.38 -9.98
CA PRO A 117 -4.92 -10.09 -11.21
C PRO A 117 -4.02 -11.32 -11.43
N ARG A 118 -4.64 -12.49 -11.60
CA ARG A 118 -3.94 -13.78 -11.77
C ARG A 118 -3.30 -13.95 -13.15
N SER A 119 -3.69 -13.12 -14.12
CA SER A 119 -3.12 -13.12 -15.46
C SER A 119 -2.18 -11.93 -15.65
N ALA A 120 -1.23 -12.07 -16.58
CA ALA A 120 -0.38 -10.98 -16.99
C ALA A 120 -1.25 -9.84 -17.56
N THR A 121 -1.30 -8.72 -16.85
CA THR A 121 -2.12 -7.55 -17.20
C THR A 121 -1.25 -6.31 -17.33
N HIS A 122 -1.66 -5.40 -18.21
CA HIS A 122 -1.02 -4.09 -18.32
C HIS A 122 -1.25 -3.32 -16.99
N PRO A 123 -0.26 -2.58 -16.46
CA PRO A 123 -0.39 -1.85 -15.18
C PRO A 123 -1.61 -0.92 -15.08
N GLY A 124 -2.18 -0.53 -16.22
CA GLY A 124 -3.44 0.20 -16.32
C GLY A 124 -4.66 -0.53 -15.73
N PHE A 125 -4.56 -1.81 -15.35
CA PHE A 125 -5.64 -2.52 -14.64
C PHE A 125 -6.06 -1.81 -13.34
N LEU A 126 -5.17 -1.04 -12.72
CA LEU A 126 -5.47 -0.25 -11.52
C LEU A 126 -6.27 1.02 -11.77
N GLN A 127 -6.52 1.40 -13.03
CA GLN A 127 -7.23 2.64 -13.36
C GLN A 127 -8.62 2.76 -12.71
N PRO A 128 -9.47 1.71 -12.62
CA PRO A 128 -10.74 1.81 -11.92
C PRO A 128 -10.57 2.19 -10.45
N LEU A 129 -9.57 1.60 -9.76
CA LEU A 129 -9.27 1.91 -8.36
C LEU A 129 -8.62 3.29 -8.18
N LEU A 130 -7.76 3.73 -9.10
CA LEU A 130 -7.02 4.98 -8.97
C LEU A 130 -7.77 6.19 -9.51
N LEU A 131 -8.57 6.01 -10.55
CA LEU A 131 -9.21 7.09 -11.31
C LEU A 131 -10.74 7.04 -11.26
N GLY A 132 -11.35 5.93 -10.82
CA GLY A 132 -12.80 5.78 -10.74
C GLY A 132 -13.48 6.68 -9.70
N ASP A 133 -14.80 6.65 -9.69
CA ASP A 133 -15.61 7.48 -8.80
C ASP A 133 -15.84 6.80 -7.43
N THR A 134 -14.77 6.62 -6.67
CA THR A 134 -14.83 6.05 -5.30
C THR A 134 -14.55 7.11 -4.23
N GLY A 135 -14.58 8.39 -4.62
CA GLY A 135 -14.28 9.53 -3.75
C GLY A 135 -12.82 9.60 -3.29
N THR A 136 -12.58 10.33 -2.20
CA THR A 136 -11.26 10.48 -1.59
C THR A 136 -10.74 9.15 -1.06
N ARG A 137 -9.55 8.76 -1.53
CA ARG A 137 -8.92 7.49 -1.19
C ARG A 137 -7.41 7.55 -1.23
N VAL A 138 -6.80 6.59 -0.56
CA VAL A 138 -5.37 6.30 -0.60
C VAL A 138 -5.20 4.83 -0.96
N LEU A 139 -4.51 4.55 -2.08
CA LEU A 139 -4.02 3.22 -2.41
C LEU A 139 -2.53 3.16 -2.04
N SER A 140 -2.17 2.22 -1.18
CA SER A 140 -0.80 1.99 -0.76
C SER A 140 -0.36 0.59 -1.13
N VAL A 141 0.80 0.50 -1.78
CA VAL A 141 1.49 -0.76 -2.05
C VAL A 141 2.74 -0.78 -1.18
N ILE A 142 2.70 -1.59 -0.12
CA ILE A 142 3.79 -1.75 0.83
C ILE A 142 4.71 -2.85 0.31
N ALA A 143 5.96 -2.50 0.02
CA ALA A 143 6.99 -3.44 -0.41
C ALA A 143 7.93 -3.75 0.77
N GLU A 144 7.89 -4.99 1.25
CA GLU A 144 8.76 -5.47 2.32
C GLU A 144 9.87 -6.38 1.73
N PRO A 145 11.15 -6.03 1.91
CA PRO A 145 12.24 -6.87 1.44
C PRO A 145 12.35 -8.16 2.26
N LEU A 146 12.34 -9.29 1.56
CA LEU A 146 12.56 -10.61 2.16
C LEU A 146 14.04 -10.96 2.10
N PRO A 147 14.65 -11.41 3.22
CA PRO A 147 16.00 -11.95 3.18
C PRO A 147 16.07 -13.15 2.22
N THR A 148 17.07 -13.20 1.34
CA THR A 148 17.24 -14.26 0.32
C THR A 148 17.12 -15.66 0.91
N ALA A 149 17.74 -15.90 2.08
CA ALA A 149 17.66 -17.19 2.75
C ALA A 149 16.23 -17.56 3.20
N ARG A 150 15.41 -16.56 3.56
CA ARG A 150 13.99 -16.76 3.92
C ARG A 150 13.17 -17.03 2.66
N ALA A 151 13.32 -16.21 1.62
CA ALA A 151 12.61 -16.38 0.35
C ALA A 151 12.87 -17.77 -0.27
N LEU A 152 14.13 -18.22 -0.31
CA LEU A 152 14.48 -19.56 -0.80
C LEU A 152 13.89 -20.70 0.05
N ARG A 153 13.65 -20.49 1.35
CA ARG A 153 12.97 -21.50 2.18
C ARG A 153 11.48 -21.55 1.90
N GLU A 154 10.84 -20.39 1.75
CA GLU A 154 9.41 -20.29 1.41
C GLU A 154 9.14 -20.90 0.03
N ILE A 155 9.97 -20.61 -0.98
CA ILE A 155 9.89 -21.22 -2.32
C ILE A 155 10.07 -22.74 -2.25
N ARG A 156 11.07 -23.23 -1.50
CA ARG A 156 11.30 -24.68 -1.35
C ARG A 156 10.10 -25.38 -0.70
N LYS A 157 9.51 -24.76 0.33
CA LYS A 157 8.31 -25.29 0.98
C LYS A 157 7.14 -25.37 0.00
N ALA A 158 6.86 -24.28 -0.73
CA ALA A 158 5.79 -24.23 -1.72
C ALA A 158 5.98 -25.29 -2.83
N LYS A 159 7.20 -25.47 -3.33
CA LYS A 159 7.51 -26.52 -4.32
C LYS A 159 7.25 -27.93 -3.81
N VAL A 160 7.55 -28.22 -2.54
CA VAL A 160 7.29 -29.53 -1.92
C VAL A 160 5.78 -29.76 -1.78
N GLU A 161 5.03 -28.76 -1.34
CA GLU A 161 3.56 -28.81 -1.24
C GLU A 161 2.94 -29.06 -2.63
N HIS A 162 3.35 -28.30 -3.65
CA HIS A 162 2.92 -28.50 -5.04
C HIS A 162 3.26 -29.90 -5.58
N ALA A 163 4.46 -30.41 -5.30
CA ALA A 163 4.86 -31.75 -5.74
C ALA A 163 4.03 -32.86 -5.07
N ALA A 164 3.71 -32.72 -3.79
CA ALA A 164 2.86 -33.65 -3.06
C ALA A 164 1.42 -33.64 -3.62
N ASP A 165 0.85 -32.45 -3.84
CA ASP A 165 -0.48 -32.29 -4.41
C ASP A 165 -0.56 -32.82 -5.84
N ALA A 166 0.48 -32.60 -6.65
CA ALA A 166 0.56 -33.14 -8.00
C ALA A 166 0.64 -34.68 -8.01
N ALA A 167 1.39 -35.29 -7.07
CA ALA A 167 1.43 -36.74 -6.92
C ALA A 167 0.07 -37.33 -6.51
N GLN A 168 -0.63 -36.66 -5.60
CA GLN A 168 -2.00 -37.05 -5.22
C GLN A 168 -2.98 -36.93 -6.39
N ARG A 169 -2.97 -35.81 -7.13
CA ARG A 169 -3.80 -35.59 -8.31
C ARG A 169 -3.58 -36.65 -9.39
N ARG A 170 -2.32 -36.99 -9.67
CA ARG A 170 -1.97 -38.08 -10.60
C ARG A 170 -2.51 -39.43 -10.15
N ARG A 171 -2.48 -39.73 -8.84
CA ARG A 171 -3.00 -40.99 -8.29
C ARG A 171 -4.52 -41.13 -8.47
N ILE A 172 -5.26 -40.03 -8.39
CA ILE A 172 -6.73 -40.01 -8.56
C ILE A 172 -7.17 -39.71 -10.00
N GLY A 173 -6.24 -39.57 -10.95
CA GLY A 173 -6.54 -39.30 -12.35
C GLY A 173 -7.06 -37.88 -12.63
N GLN A 174 -6.83 -36.93 -11.73
CA GLN A 174 -7.27 -35.54 -11.90
C GLN A 174 -6.27 -34.76 -12.78
N MET A 175 -6.80 -34.04 -13.77
CA MET A 175 -6.00 -33.15 -14.61
C MET A 175 -5.57 -31.91 -13.83
N GLU A 176 -4.39 -31.39 -14.18
CA GLU A 176 -3.85 -30.17 -13.61
C GLU A 176 -4.52 -28.93 -14.22
N ASP A 177 -4.88 -27.97 -13.36
CA ASP A 177 -5.47 -26.70 -13.77
C ASP A 177 -4.38 -25.71 -14.21
N GLU A 178 -4.71 -24.82 -15.15
CA GLU A 178 -3.81 -23.78 -15.64
C GLU A 178 -3.42 -22.79 -14.53
N ALA A 179 -4.30 -22.58 -13.54
CA ALA A 179 -3.98 -21.77 -12.36
C ALA A 179 -2.78 -22.35 -11.58
N THR A 180 -2.75 -23.67 -11.36
CA THR A 180 -1.64 -24.34 -10.69
C THR A 180 -0.37 -24.28 -11.53
N ARG A 181 -0.49 -24.45 -12.85
CA ARG A 181 0.64 -24.36 -13.78
C ARG A 181 1.28 -22.97 -13.75
N ALA A 182 0.47 -21.91 -13.75
CA ALA A 182 0.94 -20.54 -13.64
C ALA A 182 1.65 -20.29 -12.30
N GLU A 183 1.10 -20.78 -11.19
CA GLU A 183 1.71 -20.64 -9.86
C GLU A 183 3.10 -21.31 -9.78
N VAL A 184 3.24 -22.51 -10.34
CA VAL A 184 4.53 -23.22 -10.40
C VAL A 184 5.53 -22.46 -11.27
N ALA A 185 5.11 -21.92 -12.41
CA ALA A 185 5.97 -21.11 -13.28
C ALA A 185 6.45 -19.83 -12.57
N ASP A 186 5.57 -19.20 -11.78
CA ASP A 186 5.90 -18.02 -10.99
C ASP A 186 6.92 -18.33 -9.89
N LEU A 187 6.77 -19.46 -9.18
CA LEU A 187 7.75 -19.92 -8.20
C LEU A 187 9.12 -20.19 -8.83
N GLN A 188 9.16 -20.79 -10.03
CA GLN A 188 10.40 -21.05 -10.75
C GLN A 188 11.09 -19.75 -11.18
N ARG A 189 10.31 -18.77 -11.69
CA ARG A 189 10.84 -17.45 -12.05
C ARG A 189 11.42 -16.73 -10.84
N ARG A 190 10.68 -16.68 -9.71
CA ARG A 190 11.16 -16.06 -8.46
C ARG A 190 12.44 -16.72 -7.94
N GLU A 191 12.57 -18.05 -8.05
CA GLU A 191 13.82 -18.72 -7.67
C GLU A 191 14.98 -18.35 -8.60
N ALA A 192 14.76 -18.31 -9.91
CA ALA A 192 15.78 -17.93 -10.88
C ALA A 192 16.27 -16.49 -10.64
N ASP A 193 15.36 -15.56 -10.37
CA ASP A 193 15.67 -14.18 -10.03
C ASP A 193 16.54 -14.09 -8.77
N LEU A 194 16.19 -14.83 -7.72
CA LEU A 194 16.98 -14.89 -6.48
C LEU A 194 18.39 -15.46 -6.72
N VAL A 195 18.52 -16.47 -7.58
CA VAL A 195 19.83 -17.06 -7.94
C VAL A 195 20.66 -16.09 -8.78
N ALA A 196 20.02 -15.28 -9.62
CA ALA A 196 20.66 -14.21 -10.39
C ALA A 196 21.12 -13.02 -9.53
N GLY A 197 20.83 -13.04 -8.21
CA GLY A 197 21.21 -11.99 -7.27
C GLY A 197 20.16 -10.90 -7.09
N ASN A 198 18.96 -11.04 -7.69
CA ASN A 198 17.86 -10.12 -7.44
C ASN A 198 17.31 -10.31 -6.02
N GLY A 199 16.77 -9.23 -5.45
CA GLY A 199 16.06 -9.27 -4.17
C GLY A 199 14.61 -9.71 -4.37
N ASP A 200 14.03 -10.35 -3.35
CA ASP A 200 12.59 -10.68 -3.32
C ASP A 200 11.85 -9.70 -2.42
N LEU A 201 10.66 -9.29 -2.87
CA LEU A 201 9.81 -8.32 -2.21
C LEU A 201 8.45 -8.96 -1.94
N ARG A 202 7.96 -8.81 -0.71
CA ARG A 202 6.58 -9.09 -0.35
C ARG A 202 5.77 -7.82 -0.51
N PHE A 203 4.76 -7.86 -1.38
CA PHE A 203 3.86 -6.74 -1.59
C PHE A 203 2.56 -6.92 -0.78
N THR A 204 2.09 -5.84 -0.17
CA THR A 204 0.76 -5.75 0.43
C THR A 204 0.03 -4.53 -0.10
N GLY A 205 -1.15 -4.73 -0.68
CA GLY A 205 -2.02 -3.64 -1.14
C GLY A 205 -3.03 -3.26 -0.06
N LEU A 206 -3.12 -1.98 0.26
CA LEU A 206 -4.14 -1.42 1.13
C LEU A 206 -4.88 -0.31 0.40
N VAL A 207 -6.19 -0.23 0.55
CA VAL A 207 -7.01 0.88 0.05
C VAL A 207 -7.80 1.46 1.21
N SER A 208 -7.60 2.73 1.51
CA SER A 208 -8.40 3.46 2.50
C SER A 208 -9.30 4.46 1.78
N VAL A 209 -10.60 4.42 2.07
CA VAL A 209 -11.58 5.42 1.62
C VAL A 209 -12.02 6.26 2.82
N CYS A 210 -12.26 7.54 2.58
CA CYS A 210 -12.77 8.49 3.58
C CYS A 210 -14.13 9.03 3.11
N ALA A 211 -15.01 9.47 4.00
CA ALA A 211 -16.22 10.24 3.70
C ALA A 211 -16.56 11.22 4.84
N GLY A 212 -17.49 12.15 4.60
CA GLY A 212 -17.94 13.12 5.61
C GLY A 212 -19.05 12.59 6.53
N THR A 213 -19.72 11.50 6.14
CA THR A 213 -20.78 10.84 6.92
C THR A 213 -20.68 9.33 6.79
N GLU A 214 -21.33 8.61 7.71
CA GLU A 214 -21.37 7.14 7.69
C GLU A 214 -22.10 6.59 6.45
N ALA A 215 -23.24 7.18 6.06
CA ALA A 215 -23.96 6.79 4.85
C ALA A 215 -23.10 6.97 3.58
N GLN A 216 -22.42 8.12 3.45
CA GLN A 216 -21.49 8.35 2.34
C GLN A 216 -20.29 7.39 2.35
N LEU A 217 -19.85 6.95 3.54
CA LEU A 217 -18.77 5.97 3.64
C LEU A 217 -19.23 4.61 3.09
N GLU A 218 -20.46 4.19 3.40
CA GLU A 218 -21.05 2.95 2.88
C GLU A 218 -21.13 2.98 1.35
N ASP A 219 -21.61 4.08 0.78
CA ASP A 219 -21.64 4.28 -0.68
C ASP A 219 -20.24 4.17 -1.30
N ARG A 220 -19.22 4.81 -0.69
CA ARG A 220 -17.83 4.73 -1.15
C ARG A 220 -17.24 3.34 -1.02
N CYS A 221 -17.63 2.57 0.00
CA CYS A 221 -17.21 1.17 0.15
C CYS A 221 -17.76 0.31 -0.99
N VAL A 222 -19.04 0.46 -1.34
CA VAL A 222 -19.65 -0.25 -2.47
C VAL A 222 -18.99 0.13 -3.79
N ALA A 223 -18.73 1.43 -4.00
CA ALA A 223 -18.03 1.92 -5.18
C ALA A 223 -16.59 1.35 -5.27
N LEU A 224 -15.88 1.29 -4.14
CA LEU A 224 -14.54 0.69 -4.05
C LEU A 224 -14.54 -0.79 -4.43
N GLU A 225 -15.46 -1.58 -3.89
CA GLU A 225 -15.59 -3.01 -4.18
C GLU A 225 -15.90 -3.24 -5.67
N THR A 226 -16.77 -2.41 -6.25
CA THR A 226 -17.07 -2.43 -7.68
C THR A 226 -15.83 -2.10 -8.52
N ALA A 227 -15.07 -1.06 -8.14
CA ALA A 227 -13.85 -0.66 -8.82
C ALA A 227 -12.74 -1.74 -8.71
N ALA A 228 -12.64 -2.42 -7.57
CA ALA A 228 -11.71 -3.52 -7.39
C ALA A 228 -12.04 -4.69 -8.32
N ALA A 229 -13.33 -5.07 -8.41
CA ALA A 229 -13.77 -6.11 -9.34
C ALA A 229 -13.47 -5.75 -10.81
N GLN A 230 -13.68 -4.51 -11.22
CA GLN A 230 -13.30 -4.02 -12.56
C GLN A 230 -11.78 -4.06 -12.80
N ALA A 231 -11.00 -3.85 -11.74
CA ALA A 231 -9.55 -3.99 -11.76
C ALA A 231 -9.07 -5.44 -11.63
N MET A 232 -9.97 -6.44 -11.68
CA MET A 232 -9.66 -7.86 -11.45
C MET A 232 -8.92 -8.13 -10.14
N CYS A 233 -9.19 -7.30 -9.12
CA CYS A 233 -8.63 -7.41 -7.78
C CYS A 233 -9.71 -7.88 -6.81
N GLU A 234 -9.35 -8.74 -5.86
CA GLU A 234 -10.19 -9.04 -4.71
C GLU A 234 -9.78 -8.18 -3.53
N VAL A 235 -10.76 -7.53 -2.90
CA VAL A 235 -10.55 -6.70 -1.71
C VAL A 235 -11.35 -7.22 -0.53
N ARG A 236 -10.76 -7.12 0.66
CA ARG A 236 -11.38 -7.50 1.91
C ARG A 236 -11.28 -6.37 2.91
N ARG A 237 -12.43 -5.94 3.45
CA ARG A 237 -12.47 -4.94 4.51
C ARG A 237 -11.81 -5.51 5.77
N LEU A 238 -10.85 -4.77 6.34
CA LEU A 238 -10.10 -5.21 7.53
C LEU A 238 -10.88 -4.93 8.82
N VAL A 239 -12.00 -5.62 9.00
CA VAL A 239 -12.87 -5.44 10.18
C VAL A 239 -12.13 -5.80 11.48
N GLY A 240 -12.37 -5.04 12.54
CA GLY A 240 -11.72 -5.18 13.84
C GLY A 240 -10.27 -4.70 13.89
N GLN A 241 -9.73 -4.19 12.78
CA GLN A 241 -8.33 -3.77 12.65
C GLN A 241 -8.19 -2.46 11.85
N GLN A 242 -9.24 -1.63 11.83
CA GLN A 242 -9.30 -0.41 11.02
C GLN A 242 -8.22 0.59 11.41
N GLY A 243 -7.95 0.76 12.71
CA GLY A 243 -6.93 1.69 13.19
C GLY A 243 -5.53 1.32 12.71
N VAL A 244 -5.13 0.06 12.90
CA VAL A 244 -3.82 -0.44 12.45
C VAL A 244 -3.70 -0.41 10.94
N ALA A 245 -4.76 -0.84 10.23
CA ALA A 245 -4.80 -0.83 8.78
C ALA A 245 -4.68 0.60 8.20
N PHE A 246 -5.38 1.57 8.80
CA PHE A 246 -5.31 2.97 8.40
C PHE A 246 -3.91 3.54 8.62
N LEU A 247 -3.27 3.28 9.76
CA LEU A 247 -1.89 3.73 10.02
C LEU A 247 -0.87 3.13 9.02
N ALA A 248 -1.08 1.88 8.59
CA ALA A 248 -0.22 1.22 7.62
C ALA A 248 -0.48 1.68 6.17
N GLY A 249 -1.75 1.93 5.84
CA GLY A 249 -2.21 2.20 4.47
C GLY A 249 -2.37 3.67 4.13
N ALA A 250 -3.06 4.45 4.96
CA ALA A 250 -3.41 5.83 4.63
C ALA A 250 -2.26 6.82 4.91
N LEU A 251 -1.38 6.52 5.86
CA LEU A 251 -0.30 7.42 6.27
C LEU A 251 1.04 7.01 5.63
N PRO A 252 1.80 7.95 5.02
CA PRO A 252 3.07 7.67 4.36
C PRO A 252 4.23 7.58 5.36
N LEU A 253 4.09 6.74 6.39
CA LEU A 253 5.06 6.58 7.48
C LEU A 253 5.92 5.33 7.34
N ALA A 254 5.67 4.49 6.32
CA ALA A 254 6.41 3.25 6.03
C ALA A 254 6.60 2.34 7.26
N ARG A 255 5.59 2.27 8.15
CA ARG A 255 5.65 1.46 9.38
C ARG A 255 5.37 -0.03 9.16
N GLY A 256 5.06 -0.43 7.94
CA GLY A 256 4.69 -1.80 7.57
C GLY A 256 3.29 -2.19 8.06
N VAL A 257 2.88 -3.39 7.69
CA VAL A 257 1.68 -4.07 8.21
C VAL A 257 2.12 -4.86 9.45
N LEU A 258 1.46 -4.66 10.60
CA LEU A 258 1.77 -5.38 11.84
C LEU A 258 1.34 -6.84 11.77
#